data_AF-A0A453L2Z0-F1
#
_entry.id   AF-A0A453L2Z0-F1
#
_cell.length_a   1.000
_cell.length_b   1.000
_cell.length_c   1.000
_cell.angle_alpha   90.00
_cell.angle_beta   90.00
_cell.angle_gamma   90.00
#
_symmetry.space_group_name_H-M   'P 1'
#
loop_
_entity.id
_entity.type
_entity.pdbx_description
1 polymer ?
#
loop_
_entity_poly.entity_id
_entity_poly.type
_entity_poly.pdbx_seq_one_letter_code
_entity_poly.pdbx_strand_id
1 'polypeptide(L)'
;CWTASRLARRGLQHHPRCLLCDQDPETIQHLLMACPFAKQTWHIILDWAHIPAQPPANETTMMDWWLRAKAQTPPTLRKALQSITLLVPWMIWKQRNECVFDNARPLIDALV
;
A
#
# COMPACT_ATOMS: atom_id res chain seq x y z
N CYS A 1 7.66 -10.32 -2.47
CA CYS A 1 7.19 -9.31 -3.43
C CYS A 1 8.26 -9.02 -4.48
N TRP A 2 7.95 -9.14 -5.78
CA TRP A 2 8.82 -8.77 -6.92
C TRP A 2 8.61 -7.31 -7.31
N THR A 3 9.22 -6.38 -6.57
CA THR A 3 9.17 -4.95 -6.91
C THR A 3 10.14 -4.61 -8.05
N ALA A 4 9.92 -3.51 -8.76
CA ALA A 4 10.81 -3.03 -9.81
C ALA A 4 12.26 -2.88 -9.31
N SER A 5 12.45 -2.40 -8.08
CA SER A 5 13.78 -2.34 -7.45
C SER A 5 14.47 -3.72 -7.31
N ARG A 6 13.71 -4.80 -7.08
CA ARG A 6 14.28 -6.16 -7.02
C ARG A 6 14.60 -6.71 -8.40
N LEU A 7 13.83 -6.33 -9.42
CA LEU A 7 14.14 -6.64 -10.82
C LEU A 7 15.41 -5.92 -11.27
N ALA A 8 15.53 -4.62 -10.96
CA ALA A 8 16.70 -3.80 -11.24
C ALA A 8 17.98 -4.40 -10.66
N ARG A 9 17.96 -4.82 -9.39
CA ARG A 9 19.11 -5.48 -8.73
C ARG A 9 19.52 -6.81 -9.39
N ARG A 10 18.62 -7.44 -10.15
CA ARG A 10 18.88 -8.69 -10.89
C ARG A 10 19.16 -8.45 -12.37
N GLY A 11 19.27 -7.19 -12.82
CA GLY A 11 19.50 -6.85 -14.22
C GLY A 11 18.31 -7.14 -15.14
N LEU A 12 17.11 -7.33 -14.58
CA LEU A 12 15.90 -7.59 -15.36
C LEU A 12 15.25 -6.27 -15.80
N GLN A 13 14.58 -6.30 -16.95
CA GLN A 13 13.81 -5.16 -17.45
C GLN A 13 12.74 -4.79 -16.41
N HIS A 14 12.64 -3.49 -16.14
CA HIS A 14 11.72 -2.94 -15.15
C HIS A 14 11.31 -1.54 -15.55
N HIS A 15 10.16 -1.10 -15.06
CA HIS A 15 9.75 0.29 -15.20
C HIS A 15 10.56 1.14 -14.20
N PRO A 16 11.09 2.32 -14.60
CA PRO A 16 11.94 3.13 -13.74
C PRO A 16 11.17 3.78 -12.58
N ARG A 17 9.84 3.90 -12.72
CA ARG A 17 8.94 4.51 -11.73
C ARG A 17 7.85 3.53 -11.29
N CYS A 18 7.16 3.86 -10.20
CA CYS A 18 6.00 3.11 -9.74
C CYS A 18 4.83 3.30 -10.69
N LEU A 19 4.28 2.20 -11.22
CA LEU A 19 3.16 2.24 -12.17
C LEU A 19 1.84 2.72 -11.57
N LEU A 20 1.74 2.81 -10.23
CA LEU A 20 0.54 3.30 -9.57
C LEU A 20 0.47 4.83 -9.49
N CYS A 21 1.62 5.52 -9.35
CA CYS A 21 1.65 6.98 -9.18
C CYS A 21 2.51 7.71 -10.20
N ASP A 22 3.42 7.02 -10.89
CA ASP A 22 4.39 7.55 -11.86
C ASP A 22 5.32 8.67 -11.32
N GLN A 23 5.49 8.76 -10.00
CA GLN A 23 6.26 9.83 -9.34
C GLN A 23 7.66 9.39 -8.87
N ASP A 24 7.77 8.24 -8.21
CA ASP A 24 9.01 7.76 -7.60
C ASP A 24 9.35 6.32 -8.02
N PRO A 25 10.61 5.87 -7.82
CA PRO A 25 10.98 4.47 -8.03
C PRO A 25 10.17 3.49 -7.17
N GLU A 26 9.76 2.36 -7.77
CA GLU A 26 9.00 1.34 -7.04
C GLU A 26 9.89 0.55 -6.07
N THR A 27 9.76 0.86 -4.78
CA THR A 27 10.25 0.06 -3.66
C THR A 27 9.08 -0.52 -2.88
N ILE A 28 9.32 -1.52 -2.02
CA ILE A 28 8.25 -2.05 -1.17
C ILE A 28 7.71 -0.99 -0.19
N GLN A 29 8.61 -0.13 0.31
CA GLN A 29 8.27 1.00 1.17
C GLN A 29 7.39 2.00 0.43
N HIS A 30 7.81 2.38 -0.79
CA HIS A 30 7.02 3.30 -1.60
C HIS A 30 5.66 2.67 -1.94
N LEU A 31 5.65 1.47 -2.51
CA LEU A 31 4.44 0.81 -2.97
C LEU A 31 3.37 0.67 -1.89
N LEU A 32 3.75 0.36 -0.64
CA LEU A 32 2.78 0.09 0.44
C LEU A 32 2.47 1.29 1.33
N MET A 33 3.36 2.29 1.39
CA MET A 33 3.25 3.38 2.39
C MET A 33 3.45 4.78 1.79
N ALA A 34 4.48 4.99 0.97
CA ALA A 34 4.80 6.35 0.50
C ALA A 34 4.00 6.78 -0.75
N CYS A 35 3.61 5.81 -1.58
CA CYS A 35 2.91 6.02 -2.84
C CYS A 35 1.60 6.78 -2.61
N PRO A 36 1.33 7.87 -3.35
CA PRO A 36 0.07 8.62 -3.24
C PRO A 36 -1.16 7.72 -3.40
N PHE A 37 -1.13 6.79 -4.35
CA PHE A 37 -2.18 5.79 -4.54
C PHE A 37 -2.41 4.97 -3.27
N ALA A 38 -1.33 4.42 -2.69
CA ALA A 38 -1.41 3.63 -1.46
C ALA A 38 -1.96 4.45 -0.28
N LYS A 39 -1.46 5.68 -0.08
CA LYS A 39 -1.94 6.59 0.98
C LYS A 39 -3.44 6.83 0.87
N GLN A 40 -3.93 7.06 -0.34
CA GLN A 40 -5.35 7.28 -0.58
C GLN A 40 -6.17 6.00 -0.33
N THR A 41 -5.71 4.83 -0.77
CA THR A 41 -6.35 3.53 -0.47
C THR A 41 -6.45 3.29 1.04
N TRP A 42 -5.37 3.51 1.79
CA TRP A 42 -5.38 3.41 3.25
C TRP A 42 -6.38 4.36 3.89
N HIS A 43 -6.39 5.62 3.45
CA HIS A 43 -7.31 6.63 3.98
C HIS A 43 -8.77 6.22 3.79
N ILE A 44 -9.15 5.82 2.57
CA ILE A 44 -10.53 5.44 2.26
C ILE A 44 -10.97 4.21 3.08
N ILE A 45 -10.13 3.18 3.16
CA ILE A 45 -10.49 1.93 3.85
C ILE A 45 -10.56 2.13 5.37
N LEU A 46 -9.65 2.92 5.95
CA LEU A 46 -9.69 3.23 7.38
C LEU A 46 -10.91 4.08 7.73
N ASP A 47 -11.26 5.05 6.89
CA ASP A 47 -12.45 5.89 7.05
C ASP A 47 -13.74 5.08 6.93
N TRP A 48 -13.86 4.26 5.87
CA TRP A 48 -15.00 3.35 5.66
C TRP A 48 -15.20 2.37 6.82
N ALA A 49 -14.11 1.86 7.40
CA ALA A 49 -14.15 0.95 8.55
C ALA A 49 -14.30 1.67 9.90
N HIS A 50 -14.39 3.00 9.91
CA HIS A 50 -14.41 3.85 11.10
C HIS A 50 -13.26 3.57 12.08
N ILE A 51 -12.07 3.28 11.54
CA ILE A 51 -10.87 3.05 12.32
C ILE A 51 -10.16 4.39 12.53
N PRO A 52 -9.92 4.82 13.79
CA PRO A 52 -9.36 6.14 14.08
C PRO A 52 -7.85 6.26 13.78
N ALA A 53 -7.20 5.16 13.41
CA ALA A 53 -5.78 5.14 13.09
C ALA A 53 -5.49 5.95 11.83
N GLN A 54 -4.40 6.71 11.86
CA GLN A 54 -3.94 7.43 10.67
C GLN A 54 -3.27 6.47 9.66
N PRO A 55 -3.42 6.70 8.34
CA PRO A 55 -2.71 5.97 7.29
C PRO A 55 -1.18 5.92 7.52
N PRO A 56 -0.47 4.96 6.89
CA PRO A 56 0.98 5.01 6.83
C PRO A 56 1.43 6.31 6.16
N ALA A 57 2.42 6.96 6.76
CA ALA A 57 2.99 8.21 6.29
C ALA A 57 4.50 8.05 6.10
N ASN A 58 5.28 8.44 7.11
CA ASN A 58 6.74 8.52 7.03
C ASN A 58 7.43 7.52 7.97
N GLU A 59 6.71 6.50 8.43
CA GLU A 59 7.29 5.44 9.25
C GLU A 59 8.37 4.67 8.48
N THR A 60 9.45 4.31 9.18
CA THR A 60 10.56 3.54 8.61
C THR A 60 10.11 2.16 8.17
N THR A 61 9.18 1.53 8.91
CA THR A 61 8.65 0.21 8.60
C THR A 61 7.14 0.13 8.78
N MET A 62 6.53 -0.83 8.10
CA MET A 62 5.11 -1.15 8.27
C MET A 62 4.78 -1.63 9.68
N MET A 63 5.75 -2.20 10.41
CA MET A 63 5.57 -2.59 11.81
C MET A 63 5.50 -1.38 12.74
N ASP A 64 6.27 -0.33 12.47
CA ASP A 64 6.20 0.92 13.25
C ASP A 64 4.82 1.57 13.10
N TRP A 65 4.31 1.59 11.86
CA TRP A 65 2.94 2.03 11.59
C TRP A 65 1.91 1.16 12.32
N TRP A 66 2.04 -0.17 12.25
CA TRP A 66 1.13 -1.12 12.90
C TRP A 66 1.04 -0.89 14.41
N LEU A 67 2.17 -0.74 15.10
CA LEU A 67 2.22 -0.51 16.54
C LEU A 67 1.52 0.81 16.91
N ARG A 68 1.78 1.88 16.15
CA ARG A 68 1.12 3.18 16.32
C ARG A 68 -0.39 3.08 16.08
N ALA A 69 -0.81 2.48 14.98
CA ALA A 69 -2.22 2.31 14.62
C ALA A 69 -2.98 1.49 15.68
N LYS A 70 -2.39 0.40 16.16
CA LYS A 70 -2.96 -0.44 17.21
C LYS A 70 -3.13 0.30 18.54
N ALA A 71 -2.20 1.19 18.89
CA ALA A 71 -2.28 2.02 20.09
C ALA A 71 -3.41 3.05 20.01
N GLN A 72 -3.65 3.61 18.82
CA GLN A 72 -4.74 4.57 18.55
C GLN A 72 -6.12 3.91 18.42
N THR A 73 -6.17 2.60 18.25
CA THR A 73 -7.42 1.87 17.95
C THR A 73 -8.00 1.18 19.20
N PRO A 74 -9.29 1.43 19.52
CA PRO A 74 -9.99 0.75 20.61
C PRO A 74 -9.91 -0.77 20.51
N PRO A 75 -9.83 -1.52 21.63
CA PRO A 75 -9.72 -2.99 21.61
C PRO A 75 -10.77 -3.70 20.76
N THR A 76 -12.00 -3.16 20.72
CA THR A 76 -13.13 -3.68 19.93
C THR A 76 -12.88 -3.64 18.42
N LEU A 77 -12.11 -2.67 17.93
CA LEU A 77 -11.82 -2.49 16.50
C LEU A 77 -10.48 -3.10 16.07
N ARG A 78 -9.66 -3.62 17.02
CA ARG A 78 -8.32 -4.14 16.69
C ARG A 78 -8.36 -5.34 15.75
N LYS A 79 -9.39 -6.18 15.80
CA LYS A 79 -9.55 -7.30 14.85
C LYS A 79 -9.77 -6.79 13.43
N ALA A 80 -10.61 -5.76 13.26
CA ALA A 80 -10.82 -5.12 11.95
C ALA A 80 -9.52 -4.49 11.43
N LEU A 81 -8.77 -3.79 12.29
CA LEU A 81 -7.46 -3.23 11.94
C LEU A 81 -6.46 -4.31 11.51
N GLN A 82 -6.43 -5.47 12.19
CA GLN A 82 -5.58 -6.62 11.80
C GLN A 82 -5.90 -7.10 10.38
N SER A 83 -7.18 -7.28 10.06
CA SER A 83 -7.62 -7.69 8.73
C SER A 83 -7.24 -6.65 7.66
N ILE A 84 -7.51 -5.38 7.93
CA ILE A 84 -7.17 -4.27 7.01
C ILE A 84 -5.66 -4.20 6.77
N THR A 85 -4.86 -4.44 7.81
CA THR A 85 -3.39 -4.43 7.71
C THR A 85 -2.85 -5.47 6.73
N LEU A 86 -3.58 -6.56 6.50
CA LEU A 86 -3.24 -7.60 5.53
C LEU A 86 -3.90 -7.35 4.17
N LEU A 87 -5.16 -6.92 4.17
CA LEU A 87 -5.95 -6.75 2.96
C LEU A 87 -5.47 -5.57 2.11
N VAL A 88 -5.20 -4.41 2.71
CA VAL A 88 -4.83 -3.21 1.94
C VAL A 88 -3.54 -3.41 1.15
N PRO A 89 -2.44 -3.95 1.72
CA PRO A 89 -1.25 -4.29 0.93
C PRO A 89 -1.52 -5.29 -0.19
N TRP A 90 -2.38 -6.27 0.05
CA TRP A 90 -2.75 -7.26 -0.97
C TRP A 90 -3.51 -6.62 -2.13
N MET A 91 -4.46 -5.74 -1.85
CA MET A 91 -5.24 -4.99 -2.84
C MET A 91 -4.35 -4.09 -3.70
N ILE A 92 -3.46 -3.32 -3.05
CA ILE A 92 -2.46 -2.49 -3.74
C ILE A 92 -1.56 -3.35 -4.63
N TRP A 93 -1.09 -4.49 -4.11
CA TRP A 93 -0.26 -5.41 -4.86
C TRP A 93 -0.98 -6.00 -6.08
N LYS A 94 -2.26 -6.36 -5.92
CA LYS A 94 -3.12 -6.86 -7.01
C LYS A 94 -3.28 -5.80 -8.11
N GLN A 95 -3.64 -4.57 -7.75
CA GLN A 95 -3.76 -3.47 -8.73
C GLN A 95 -2.44 -3.22 -9.47
N ARG A 96 -1.32 -3.23 -8.74
CA ARG A 96 0.01 -3.07 -9.34
C ARG A 96 0.30 -4.17 -10.36
N ASN A 97 -0.06 -5.41 -10.05
CA ASN A 97 0.14 -6.52 -10.98
C ASN A 97 -0.72 -6.38 -12.24
N GLU A 98 -1.99 -5.96 -12.12
CA GLU A 98 -2.84 -5.67 -13.28
C GLU A 98 -2.24 -4.56 -14.16
N CYS A 99 -1.65 -3.52 -13.55
CA CYS A 99 -0.95 -2.47 -14.30
C CYS A 99 0.30 -3.01 -15.04
N VAL A 100 0.99 -4.00 -14.46
CA VAL A 100 2.22 -4.59 -15.04
C VAL A 100 1.92 -5.57 -16.16
N PHE A 101 0.92 -6.43 -15.97
CA PHE A 101 0.67 -7.56 -16.86
C PHE A 101 -0.44 -7.29 -17.89
N ASP A 102 -1.44 -6.48 -17.52
CA ASP A 102 -2.63 -6.24 -18.33
C ASP A 102 -2.70 -4.80 -18.86
N ASN A 103 -1.65 -4.00 -18.62
CA ASN A 103 -1.57 -2.58 -18.98
C ASN A 103 -2.78 -1.77 -18.48
N ALA A 104 -3.34 -2.21 -17.35
CA ALA A 104 -4.44 -1.53 -16.68
C ALA A 104 -3.99 -0.17 -16.15
N ARG A 105 -4.93 0.75 -15.95
CA ARG A 105 -4.67 2.03 -15.28
C ARG A 105 -4.87 1.87 -13.78
N PRO A 106 -4.06 2.55 -12.94
CA PRO A 106 -4.30 2.57 -11.50
C PRO A 106 -5.62 3.28 -11.22
N LEU A 107 -6.59 2.53 -10.69
CA LEU A 107 -7.91 3.04 -10.34
C LEU A 107 -8.19 2.70 -8.89
N ILE A 108 -8.50 3.72 -8.08
CA ILE A 108 -8.81 3.54 -6.66
C ILE A 108 -10.22 2.96 -6.50
N ASP A 109 -11.16 3.34 -7.37
CA ASP A 109 -12.52 2.82 -7.37
C ASP A 109 -12.57 1.31 -7.68
N ALA A 110 -11.52 0.75 -8.29
CA ALA A 110 -11.41 -0.70 -8.50
C ALA A 110 -11.08 -1.46 -7.19
N LEU A 111 -10.70 -0.73 -6.13
CA LEU A 111 -10.30 -1.29 -4.84
C LEU A 111 -11.36 -1.11 -3.74
N VAL A 112 -12.37 -0.26 -3.91
CA VAL A 112 -13.31 0.12 -2.85
C VAL A 112 -14.73 -0.29 -3.22
#